data_AF-A0A2H9MJ78-F1
#
_entry.id   AF-A0A2H9MJ78-F1
#
_cell.length_a   1.000
_cell.length_b   1.000
_cell.length_c   1.000
_cell.angle_alpha   90.00
_cell.angle_beta   90.00
_cell.angle_gamma   90.00
#
_symmetry.space_group_name_H-M   'P 1'
#
loop_
_entity.id
_entity.type
_entity.pdbx_description
1 polymer ?
#
loop_
_entity_poly.entity_id
_entity_poly.type
_entity_poly.pdbx_seq_one_letter_code
_entity_poly.pdbx_strand_id
1 'polypeptide(L)'
;MDKMADAMGALGGAFVLLWLVQIVIGLLMFVVGVGCLVFWILMIVDVAKRKFPNENDKIMWVLIVVLTGIIGAIIYYFMVKRKAKK
;
A
#
# COMPACT_ATOMS: atom_id res chain seq x y z
N MET A 1 -41.47 20.63 -21.63
CA MET A 1 -40.13 21.19 -21.33
C MET A 1 -39.65 20.73 -19.96
N ASP A 2 -40.54 20.74 -18.97
CA ASP A 2 -40.60 19.96 -17.73
C ASP A 2 -39.89 18.59 -17.77
N LYS A 3 -40.33 17.62 -18.60
CA LYS A 3 -39.66 16.29 -18.68
C LYS A 3 -38.17 16.31 -19.05
N MET A 4 -37.70 17.32 -19.81
CA MET A 4 -36.27 17.46 -20.11
C MET A 4 -35.49 18.08 -18.95
N ALA A 5 -36.09 19.02 -18.21
CA ALA A 5 -35.48 19.60 -17.01
C ALA A 5 -35.31 18.54 -15.90
N ASP A 6 -36.30 17.66 -15.70
CA ASP A 6 -36.22 16.56 -14.73
C ASP A 6 -35.13 15.54 -15.12
N ALA A 7 -35.01 15.20 -16.40
CA ALA A 7 -33.97 14.30 -16.90
C ALA A 7 -32.56 14.88 -16.73
N MET A 8 -32.39 16.18 -16.97
CA MET A 8 -31.10 16.87 -16.82
C MET A 8 -30.70 17.01 -15.33
N GLY A 9 -31.67 17.20 -14.43
CA GLY A 9 -31.46 17.17 -12.98
C GLY A 9 -31.05 15.78 -12.47
N ALA A 10 -31.69 14.72 -12.97
CA ALA A 10 -31.32 13.34 -12.63
C ALA A 10 -29.91 12.96 -13.12
N LEU A 11 -29.54 13.37 -14.34
CA LEU A 11 -28.19 13.18 -14.88
C LEU A 11 -27.12 13.95 -14.10
N GLY A 12 -27.42 15.19 -13.71
CA GLY A 12 -26.54 15.99 -12.85
C GLY A 12 -26.33 15.36 -11.46
N GLY A 13 -27.42 14.90 -10.83
CA GLY A 13 -27.35 14.21 -9.53
C GLY A 13 -26.55 12.90 -9.59
N ALA A 14 -26.79 12.08 -10.61
CA ALA A 14 -26.02 10.85 -10.83
C ALA A 14 -24.51 11.14 -11.05
N PHE A 15 -24.18 12.19 -11.80
CA PHE A 15 -22.79 12.61 -12.02
C PHE A 15 -22.10 13.03 -10.72
N VAL A 16 -22.77 13.82 -9.86
CA VAL A 16 -22.23 14.21 -8.56
C VAL A 16 -21.99 12.99 -7.67
N LEU A 17 -22.93 12.04 -7.63
CA LEU A 17 -22.78 10.81 -6.86
C LEU A 17 -21.59 9.97 -7.35
N LEU A 18 -21.45 9.78 -8.67
CA LEU A 18 -20.31 9.08 -9.25
C LEU A 18 -18.99 9.78 -8.95
N TRP A 19 -18.95 11.11 -8.99
CA TRP A 19 -17.76 11.90 -8.66
C TRP A 19 -17.36 11.77 -7.18
N LEU A 20 -18.33 11.81 -6.27
CA LEU A 20 -18.10 11.60 -4.84
C LEU A 20 -17.59 10.18 -4.55
N VAL A 21 -18.18 9.17 -5.17
CA VAL A 21 -17.72 7.77 -5.05
C VAL A 21 -16.27 7.65 -5.52
N GLN A 22 -15.93 8.28 -6.65
CA GLN A 22 -14.56 8.24 -7.19
C GLN A 22 -13.56 8.92 -6.24
N ILE A 23 -13.92 10.02 -5.61
CA ILE A 23 -13.09 10.70 -4.61
C ILE A 23 -12.86 9.80 -3.39
N VAL A 24 -13.91 9.15 -2.88
CA VAL A 24 -13.80 8.25 -1.72
C VAL A 24 -12.90 7.05 -2.04
N ILE A 25 -13.06 6.44 -3.22
CA ILE A 25 -12.19 5.34 -3.67
C ILE A 25 -10.74 5.84 -3.82
N GLY A 26 -10.53 7.02 -4.40
CA GLY A 26 -9.20 7.62 -4.54
C GLY A 26 -8.53 7.85 -3.19
N LEU A 27 -9.27 8.37 -2.21
CA LEU A 27 -8.76 8.59 -0.85
C LEU A 27 -8.41 7.26 -0.17
N LEU A 28 -9.26 6.23 -0.31
CA LEU A 28 -8.99 4.90 0.24
C LEU A 28 -7.71 4.30 -0.36
N MET A 29 -7.56 4.37 -1.69
CA MET A 29 -6.37 3.88 -2.39
C MET A 29 -5.12 4.66 -1.98
N PHE A 30 -5.24 5.97 -1.74
CA PHE A 30 -4.15 6.79 -1.24
C PHE A 30 -3.70 6.36 0.16
N VAL A 31 -4.64 6.17 1.09
CA VAL A 31 -4.33 5.69 2.45
C VAL A 31 -3.67 4.32 2.42
N VAL A 32 -4.18 3.39 1.60
CA VAL A 32 -3.56 2.06 1.42
C VAL A 32 -2.15 2.20 0.84
N GLY A 33 -1.96 3.02 -0.20
CA GLY A 33 -0.65 3.26 -0.81
C GLY A 33 0.37 3.82 0.18
N VAL A 34 -0.03 4.80 0.99
CA VAL A 34 0.82 5.36 2.06
C VAL A 34 1.12 4.29 3.12
N GLY A 35 0.13 3.53 3.58
CA GLY A 35 0.36 2.44 4.54
C GLY A 35 1.34 1.38 4.02
N CYS A 36 1.21 1.06 2.74
CA CYS A 36 2.10 0.17 1.99
C CYS A 36 3.55 0.69 1.94
N LEU A 37 3.75 1.98 1.67
CA LEU A 37 5.07 2.61 1.70
C LEU A 37 5.67 2.66 3.11
N VAL A 38 4.86 3.02 4.11
CA VAL A 38 5.28 3.02 5.52
C VAL A 38 5.70 1.61 5.94
N PHE A 39 4.91 0.59 5.61
CA PHE A 39 5.24 -0.81 5.89
C PHE A 39 6.57 -1.23 5.23
N TRP A 40 6.78 -0.86 3.97
CA TRP A 40 8.03 -1.14 3.26
C TRP A 40 9.25 -0.52 3.94
N ILE A 41 9.18 0.77 4.29
CA ILE A 41 10.24 1.48 5.01
C ILE A 41 10.50 0.82 6.38
N LEU A 42 9.44 0.48 7.12
CA LEU A 42 9.56 -0.21 8.40
C LEU A 42 10.29 -1.55 8.28
N MET A 43 10.08 -2.31 7.19
CA MET A 43 10.82 -3.56 6.96
C MET A 43 12.29 -3.30 6.65
N ILE A 44 12.64 -2.26 5.89
CA ILE A 44 14.04 -1.87 5.67
C ILE A 44 14.72 -1.53 7.00
N VAL A 45 14.05 -0.75 7.85
CA VAL A 45 14.55 -0.38 9.19
C VAL A 45 14.70 -1.62 10.09
N ASP A 46 13.78 -2.58 10.03
CA ASP A 46 13.86 -3.85 10.77
C ASP A 46 15.09 -4.66 10.33
N VAL A 47 15.33 -4.80 9.01
CA VAL A 47 16.53 -5.48 8.47
C VAL A 47 17.81 -4.76 8.94
N ALA A 48 17.85 -3.43 8.84
CA ALA A 48 19.04 -2.66 9.21
C ALA A 48 19.39 -2.81 10.70
N LYS A 49 18.37 -2.79 11.59
CA LYS A 49 18.55 -2.88 13.05
C LYS A 49 18.74 -4.31 13.56
N ARG A 50 18.24 -5.31 12.84
CA ARG A 50 18.36 -6.72 13.24
C ARG A 50 19.84 -7.16 13.20
N LYS A 51 20.23 -7.95 14.19
CA LYS A 51 21.54 -8.62 14.21
C LYS A 51 21.40 -9.93 13.43
N PHE A 52 22.05 -10.01 12.28
CA PHE A 52 22.15 -11.24 11.51
C PHE A 52 23.43 -11.99 11.93
N PRO A 53 23.43 -13.33 11.95
CA PRO A 53 24.62 -14.11 12.26
C PRO A 53 25.75 -13.85 11.26
N ASN A 54 25.41 -13.70 9.99
CA ASN A 54 26.32 -13.33 8.92
C ASN A 54 26.00 -11.94 8.40
N GLU A 55 27.03 -11.13 8.17
CA GLU A 55 26.89 -9.80 7.57
C GLU A 55 26.33 -9.86 6.14
N ASN A 56 26.72 -10.89 5.38
CA ASN A 56 26.22 -11.11 4.02
C ASN A 56 24.70 -11.34 3.98
N ASP A 57 24.13 -12.02 4.99
CA ASP A 57 22.68 -12.25 5.07
C ASP A 57 21.92 -10.94 5.28
N LYS A 58 22.48 -10.01 6.07
CA LYS A 58 21.90 -8.67 6.23
C LYS A 58 21.86 -7.94 4.89
N ILE A 59 22.99 -7.90 4.19
CA ILE A 59 23.12 -7.19 2.91
C ILE A 59 22.16 -7.79 1.88
N MET A 60 22.08 -9.11 1.79
CA MET A 60 21.16 -9.81 0.89
C MET A 60 19.70 -9.42 1.17
N TRP A 61 19.26 -9.43 2.42
CA TRP A 61 17.89 -9.06 2.78
C TRP A 61 17.59 -7.58 2.54
N VAL A 62 18.55 -6.67 2.80
CA VAL A 62 18.38 -5.25 2.45
C VAL A 62 18.19 -5.11 0.95
N LEU A 63 19.04 -5.75 0.13
CA LEU A 63 18.93 -5.68 -1.33
C LEU A 63 17.57 -6.19 -1.82
N ILE A 64 17.13 -7.36 -1.32
CA ILE A 64 15.85 -7.95 -1.73
C ILE A 64 14.70 -7.00 -1.37
N VAL A 65 14.64 -6.53 -0.12
CA VAL A 65 13.55 -5.66 0.33
C VAL A 65 13.56 -4.33 -0.43
N VAL A 66 14.73 -3.73 -0.65
CA VAL A 66 14.84 -2.44 -1.35
C VAL A 66 14.50 -2.57 -2.84
N LEU A 67 15.02 -3.58 -3.54
CA LEU A 67 14.84 -3.71 -4.99
C LEU A 67 13.46 -4.23 -5.39
N THR A 68 12.88 -5.12 -4.59
CA THR A 68 11.55 -5.70 -4.90
C THR A 68 10.39 -4.95 -4.25
N GLY A 69 10.69 -3.92 -3.45
CA GLY A 69 9.67 -3.08 -2.83
C GLY A 69 8.81 -3.84 -1.81
N ILE A 70 7.50 -3.65 -1.91
CA ILE A 70 6.51 -4.26 -0.99
C ILE A 70 6.56 -5.78 -1.04
N ILE A 71 6.82 -6.37 -2.21
CA ILE A 71 6.89 -7.82 -2.38
C ILE A 71 8.04 -8.37 -1.50
N GLY A 72 9.20 -7.73 -1.53
CA GLY A 72 10.34 -8.07 -0.69
C GLY A 72 10.07 -7.90 0.79
N ALA A 73 9.39 -6.81 1.17
CA ALA A 73 8.98 -6.58 2.56
C ALA A 73 8.06 -7.69 3.09
N ILE A 74 7.11 -8.16 2.28
CA ILE A 74 6.22 -9.29 2.64
C ILE A 74 7.04 -10.58 2.79
N ILE A 75 7.90 -10.89 1.82
CA ILE A 75 8.75 -12.09 1.86
C ILE A 75 9.66 -12.08 3.10
N TYR A 76 10.31 -10.95 3.38
CA TYR A 76 11.14 -10.75 4.57
C TYR A 76 10.36 -11.01 5.86
N TYR A 77 9.15 -10.45 5.97
CA TYR A 77 8.30 -10.64 7.13
C TYR A 77 8.00 -12.13 7.38
N PHE A 78 7.61 -12.88 6.34
CA PHE A 78 7.28 -14.30 6.49
C PHE A 78 8.50 -15.20 6.68
N MET A 79 9.61 -14.95 5.99
CA MET A 79 10.79 -15.82 6.02
C MET A 79 11.72 -15.54 7.19
N VAL A 80 11.95 -14.27 7.54
CA VAL A 80 12.93 -13.88 8.57
C VAL A 80 12.25 -13.59 9.89
N LYS A 81 11.24 -12.72 9.89
CA LYS A 81 10.61 -12.27 11.13
C LYS A 81 9.77 -13.35 11.79
N ARG A 82 9.06 -14.18 11.01
CA ARG A 82 8.28 -15.31 11.52
C ARG A 82 9.14 -16.48 12.02
N LYS A 83 10.26 -16.77 11.35
CA LYS A 83 11.19 -17.85 11.78
C LYS A 83 11.92 -17.50 13.06
N ALA A 84 12.27 -16.23 13.28
CA ALA A 84 12.94 -15.79 14.51
C ALA A 84 12.06 -15.82 15.77
N LYS A 85 10.74 -16.10 15.64
CA LYS A 85 9.81 -16.29 16.77
C LYS A 85 9.53 -17.76 17.09
N LYS A 86 10.08 -18.70 16.31
CA LYS A 86 10.13 -20.12 16.69
C LYS A 86 11.47 -20.37 17.37
#